data_AF-A0A9D6G148-F1
#
_entry.id   AF-A0A9D6G148-F1
#
_cell.length_a   1.000
_cell.length_b   1.000
_cell.length_c   1.000
_cell.angle_alpha   90.00
_cell.angle_beta   90.00
_cell.angle_gamma   90.00
#
_symmetry.space_group_name_H-M   'P 1'
#
loop_
_entity.id
_entity.type
_entity.pdbx_description
1 polymer ?
#
loop_
_entity_poly.entity_id
_entity_poly.type
_entity_poly.pdbx_seq_one_letter_code
_entity_poly.pdbx_strand_id
1 'polypeptide(L)'
;MAKGEQTRVLILDQAVALASEVGIEGLTIGALAARLGLSKSGLFAHFGSRESLQLATLKRAQDLFHARVFRPALAAQRGLPRLRALFQNWFEWLDRSPRPGGCVILAATYEFDHRPGPIRDLLLKSQKELRGGIAKAVRMAIDAGHLAAETDPWQLTFELFGIVLAAHHERHMLDDLRAGERGAKAFERLISTCRRQPALTADPKAGDPGFQHDRSLNGKPGFPPLPDRYPAELTASASLGLNHSITIRPIRPEDADLTSEFAANLSVETRYNRFLGGGFALTPEWLRRLTCIDFSRDMALIATVTFGEEETQIGVARYAMLEDGASCEFAVTVADQWHGCGIGEMLMRHLIAPARKAGLKTMIGDVLATNVAMLGLARKLGFAVSAHPEGAELKRVTLDLAAGKEQPSRRETATA
;
A
#
# COMPACT_ATOMS: atom_id res chain seq x y z
N MET A 1 -15.79 -25.25 -37.43
CA MET A 1 -14.34 -25.54 -37.46
C MET A 1 -14.12 -26.80 -38.28
N ALA A 2 -13.04 -26.90 -39.04
CA ALA A 2 -12.71 -28.11 -39.80
C ALA A 2 -12.28 -29.26 -38.86
N LYS A 3 -12.49 -30.52 -39.27
CA LYS A 3 -12.19 -31.73 -38.45
C LYS A 3 -10.73 -31.76 -37.95
N GLY A 4 -9.77 -31.36 -38.78
CA GLY A 4 -8.35 -31.29 -38.40
C GLY A 4 -8.03 -30.23 -37.34
N GLU A 5 -8.78 -29.12 -37.30
CA GLU A 5 -8.66 -28.08 -36.28
C GLU A 5 -9.08 -28.59 -34.89
N GLN A 6 -10.20 -29.34 -34.85
CA GLN A 6 -10.69 -29.96 -33.61
C GLN A 6 -9.71 -30.98 -33.04
N THR A 7 -9.13 -31.83 -33.90
CA THR A 7 -8.10 -32.79 -33.49
C THR A 7 -6.87 -32.08 -32.92
N ARG A 8 -6.42 -30.99 -33.56
CA ARG A 8 -5.28 -30.19 -33.09
C ARG A 8 -5.53 -29.60 -31.70
N VAL A 9 -6.73 -29.08 -31.45
CA VAL A 9 -7.11 -28.52 -30.14
C VAL A 9 -7.07 -29.58 -29.03
N LEU A 10 -7.63 -30.77 -29.28
CA LEU A 10 -7.61 -31.87 -28.31
C LEU A 10 -6.18 -32.33 -27.97
N ILE A 11 -5.30 -32.39 -28.99
CA ILE A 11 -3.89 -32.70 -28.77
C ILE A 11 -3.23 -31.63 -27.88
N LEU A 12 -3.49 -30.34 -28.14
CA LEU A 12 -2.93 -29.25 -27.35
C LEU A 12 -3.46 -29.23 -25.91
N ASP A 13 -4.72 -29.60 -25.66
CA ASP A 13 -5.24 -29.73 -24.30
C ASP A 13 -4.49 -30.80 -23.49
N GLN A 14 -4.18 -31.93 -24.12
CA GLN A 14 -3.38 -32.99 -23.51
C GLN A 14 -1.91 -32.60 -23.36
N ALA A 15 -1.37 -31.80 -24.30
CA ALA A 15 -0.04 -31.24 -24.18
C ALA A 15 0.07 -30.27 -22.99
N VAL A 16 -0.95 -29.43 -22.75
CA VAL A 16 -1.02 -28.55 -21.56
C VAL A 16 -1.06 -29.37 -20.27
N ALA A 17 -1.87 -30.44 -20.23
CA ALA A 17 -1.94 -31.33 -19.07
C ALA A 17 -0.58 -31.99 -18.79
N LEU A 18 0.05 -32.59 -19.81
CA LEU A 18 1.37 -33.20 -19.68
C LEU A 18 2.43 -32.17 -19.26
N ALA A 19 2.47 -31.00 -19.88
CA ALA A 19 3.42 -29.94 -19.54
C ALA A 19 3.26 -29.43 -18.10
N SER A 20 2.07 -29.52 -17.51
CA SER A 20 1.88 -29.19 -16.10
C SER A 20 2.60 -30.20 -15.18
N GLU A 21 2.71 -31.46 -15.59
CA GLU A 21 3.35 -32.53 -14.80
C GLU A 21 4.87 -32.55 -14.99
N VAL A 22 5.35 -32.37 -16.23
CA VAL A 22 6.77 -32.59 -16.58
C VAL A 22 7.55 -31.32 -16.94
N GLY A 23 6.90 -30.15 -16.88
CA GLY A 23 7.47 -28.88 -17.34
C GLY A 23 7.42 -28.73 -18.87
N ILE A 24 7.78 -27.53 -19.36
CA ILE A 24 7.79 -27.27 -20.80
C ILE A 24 9.02 -27.89 -21.46
N GLU A 25 10.17 -27.95 -20.79
CA GLU A 25 11.33 -28.69 -21.30
C GLU A 25 10.96 -30.17 -21.43
N GLY A 26 10.30 -30.78 -20.44
CA GLY A 26 9.88 -32.19 -20.50
C GLY A 26 8.90 -32.53 -21.64
N LEU A 27 8.22 -31.54 -22.22
CA LEU A 27 7.27 -31.74 -23.30
C LEU A 27 7.96 -32.06 -24.63
N THR A 28 7.94 -33.34 -25.01
CA THR A 28 8.47 -33.84 -26.29
C THR A 28 7.38 -34.48 -27.14
N ILE A 29 7.59 -34.56 -28.46
CA ILE A 29 6.69 -35.28 -29.38
C ILE A 29 6.52 -36.74 -28.93
N GLY A 30 7.60 -37.38 -28.49
CA GLY A 30 7.57 -38.78 -28.04
C GLY A 30 6.73 -38.98 -26.78
N ALA A 31 6.89 -38.12 -25.77
CA ALA A 31 6.12 -38.20 -24.53
C ALA A 31 4.62 -37.96 -24.79
N LEU A 32 4.29 -36.97 -25.62
CA LEU A 32 2.90 -36.69 -25.99
C LEU A 32 2.28 -37.81 -26.85
N ALA A 33 3.06 -38.40 -27.76
CA ALA A 33 2.65 -39.56 -28.57
C ALA A 33 2.25 -40.74 -27.69
N ALA A 34 3.12 -41.07 -26.72
CA ALA A 34 2.86 -42.16 -25.78
C ALA A 34 1.60 -41.92 -24.95
N ARG A 35 1.39 -40.69 -24.46
CA ARG A 35 0.20 -40.32 -23.68
C ARG A 35 -1.10 -40.42 -24.48
N LEU A 36 -1.06 -40.06 -25.77
CA LEU A 36 -2.23 -40.03 -26.64
C LEU A 36 -2.50 -41.36 -27.38
N GLY A 37 -1.57 -42.32 -27.31
CA GLY A 37 -1.63 -43.53 -28.16
C GLY A 37 -1.48 -43.23 -29.66
N LEU A 38 -0.84 -42.12 -30.02
CA LEU A 38 -0.63 -41.69 -31.41
C LEU A 38 0.79 -42.02 -31.87
N SER A 39 1.00 -42.09 -33.19
CA SER A 39 2.36 -42.21 -33.75
C SER A 39 3.13 -40.89 -33.63
N LYS A 40 4.46 -40.99 -33.46
CA LYS A 40 5.35 -39.82 -33.47
C LYS A 40 5.25 -39.04 -34.79
N SER A 41 5.13 -39.75 -35.92
CA SER A 41 4.97 -39.14 -37.25
C SER A 41 3.65 -38.39 -37.40
N GLY A 42 2.56 -38.89 -36.81
CA GLY A 42 1.26 -38.22 -36.81
C GLY A 42 1.29 -36.90 -36.05
N LEU A 43 1.93 -36.86 -34.88
CA LEU A 43 2.12 -35.61 -34.12
C LEU A 43 3.10 -34.66 -34.83
N PHE A 44 4.17 -35.19 -35.43
CA PHE A 44 5.12 -34.39 -36.19
C PHE A 44 4.45 -33.67 -37.36
N ALA A 45 3.50 -34.29 -38.06
CA ALA A 45 2.74 -33.66 -39.14
C ALA A 45 1.92 -32.44 -38.68
N HIS A 46 1.51 -32.39 -37.41
CA HIS A 46 0.78 -31.24 -36.86
C HIS A 46 1.71 -30.10 -36.41
N PHE A 47 2.86 -30.41 -35.80
CA PHE A 47 3.66 -29.39 -35.11
C PHE A 47 5.03 -29.13 -35.73
N GLY A 48 5.57 -30.06 -36.53
CA GLY A 48 6.85 -29.94 -37.23
C GLY A 48 8.10 -29.98 -36.34
N SER A 49 8.07 -29.43 -35.14
CA SER A 49 9.21 -29.48 -34.21
C SER A 49 8.78 -29.50 -32.74
N ARG A 50 9.70 -29.90 -31.86
CA ARG A 50 9.51 -29.84 -30.40
C ARG A 50 9.23 -28.41 -29.94
N GLU A 51 10.02 -27.44 -30.41
CA GLU A 51 9.84 -26.03 -30.06
C GLU A 51 8.47 -25.50 -30.53
N SER A 52 8.04 -25.87 -31.75
CA SER A 52 6.71 -25.48 -32.26
C SER A 52 5.57 -26.08 -31.45
N LEU A 53 5.72 -27.33 -30.97
CA LEU A 53 4.77 -27.95 -30.04
C LEU A 53 4.75 -27.21 -28.69
N GLN A 54 5.90 -26.88 -28.12
CA GLN A 54 6.02 -26.16 -26.85
C GLN A 54 5.38 -24.77 -26.95
N LEU A 55 5.69 -23.99 -28.00
CA LEU A 55 5.09 -22.69 -28.27
C LEU A 55 3.57 -22.77 -28.46
N ALA A 56 3.08 -23.76 -29.21
CA ALA A 56 1.65 -23.98 -29.40
C ALA A 56 0.94 -24.38 -28.09
N THR A 57 1.61 -25.14 -27.23
CA THR A 57 1.10 -25.55 -25.92
C THR A 57 0.99 -24.35 -24.98
N LEU A 58 2.00 -23.48 -24.93
CA LEU A 58 1.96 -22.23 -24.16
C LEU A 58 0.83 -21.31 -24.62
N LYS A 59 0.65 -21.15 -25.94
CA LYS A 59 -0.48 -20.39 -26.51
C LYS A 59 -1.82 -21.01 -26.13
N ARG A 60 -1.95 -22.34 -26.18
CA ARG A 60 -3.17 -23.01 -25.74
C ARG A 60 -3.47 -22.77 -24.26
N ALA A 61 -2.45 -22.81 -23.40
CA ALA A 61 -2.60 -22.51 -21.98
C ALA A 61 -3.09 -21.07 -21.75
N GLN A 62 -2.59 -20.12 -22.53
CA GLN A 62 -3.07 -18.72 -22.51
C GLN A 62 -4.51 -18.62 -22.96
N ASP A 63 -4.90 -19.31 -24.03
CA ASP A 63 -6.28 -19.30 -24.53
C ASP A 63 -7.27 -19.86 -23.49
N LEU A 64 -6.91 -20.96 -22.83
CA LEU A 64 -7.71 -21.55 -21.74
C LEU A 64 -7.87 -20.56 -20.58
N PHE A 65 -6.77 -19.95 -20.16
CA PHE A 65 -6.77 -18.94 -19.11
C PHE A 65 -7.63 -17.73 -19.49
N HIS A 66 -7.45 -17.18 -20.71
CA HIS A 66 -8.27 -16.06 -21.19
C HIS A 66 -9.76 -16.42 -21.25
N ALA A 67 -10.09 -17.62 -21.73
CA ALA A 67 -11.47 -18.08 -21.84
C ALA A 67 -12.16 -18.23 -20.47
N ARG A 68 -11.42 -18.62 -19.42
CA ARG A 68 -11.99 -18.82 -18.09
C ARG A 68 -11.89 -17.63 -17.15
N VAL A 69 -10.84 -16.83 -17.26
CA VAL A 69 -10.54 -15.75 -16.31
C VAL A 69 -10.93 -14.40 -16.88
N PHE A 70 -10.41 -14.07 -18.07
CA PHE A 70 -10.56 -12.74 -18.67
C PHE A 70 -11.91 -12.54 -19.33
N ARG A 71 -12.32 -13.45 -20.22
CA ARG A 71 -13.52 -13.30 -21.03
C ARG A 71 -14.80 -13.19 -20.18
N PRO A 72 -15.01 -13.98 -19.12
CA PRO A 72 -16.20 -13.84 -18.29
C PRO A 72 -16.23 -12.53 -17.50
N ALA A 73 -15.06 -12.01 -17.09
CA ALA A 73 -14.97 -10.73 -16.39
C ALA A 73 -15.46 -9.54 -17.24
N LEU A 74 -15.42 -9.64 -18.58
CA LEU A 74 -15.91 -8.59 -19.47
C LEU A 74 -17.42 -8.33 -19.34
N ALA A 75 -18.19 -9.32 -18.85
CA ALA A 75 -19.62 -9.16 -18.56
C ALA A 75 -19.88 -8.20 -17.38
N ALA A 76 -18.91 -8.03 -16.48
CA ALA A 76 -19.03 -7.11 -15.37
C ALA A 76 -18.85 -5.64 -15.81
N GLN A 77 -19.44 -4.73 -15.03
CA GLN A 77 -19.34 -3.28 -15.22
C GLN A 77 -17.88 -2.82 -15.23
N ARG A 78 -17.56 -1.86 -16.10
CA ARG A 78 -16.22 -1.27 -16.22
C ARG A 78 -15.73 -0.69 -14.87
N GLY A 79 -14.42 -0.70 -14.67
CA GLY A 79 -13.78 -0.26 -13.44
C GLY A 79 -13.60 -1.39 -12.42
N LEU A 80 -13.74 -1.09 -11.13
CA LEU A 80 -13.46 -2.04 -10.06
C LEU A 80 -14.33 -3.32 -10.11
N PRO A 81 -15.63 -3.31 -10.48
CA PRO A 81 -16.41 -4.53 -10.57
C PRO A 81 -15.80 -5.57 -11.54
N ARG A 82 -15.31 -5.12 -12.69
CA ARG A 82 -14.61 -5.97 -13.66
C ARG A 82 -13.25 -6.44 -13.17
N LEU A 83 -12.48 -5.58 -12.52
CA LEU A 83 -11.21 -5.97 -11.92
C LEU A 83 -11.43 -7.05 -10.85
N ARG A 84 -12.43 -6.87 -9.98
CA ARG A 84 -12.84 -7.88 -8.98
C ARG A 84 -13.26 -9.19 -9.63
N ALA A 85 -14.11 -9.15 -10.66
CA ALA A 85 -14.53 -10.35 -11.38
C ALA A 85 -13.34 -11.09 -12.02
N LEU A 86 -12.36 -10.36 -12.56
CA LEU A 86 -11.14 -10.93 -13.11
C LEU A 86 -10.40 -11.78 -12.07
N PHE A 87 -10.12 -11.21 -10.91
CA PHE A 87 -9.36 -11.90 -9.85
C PHE A 87 -10.16 -13.03 -9.21
N GLN A 88 -11.47 -12.85 -9.01
CA GLN A 88 -12.35 -13.93 -8.54
C GLN A 88 -12.34 -15.13 -9.49
N ASN A 89 -12.48 -14.91 -10.80
CA ASN A 89 -12.39 -16.00 -11.77
C ASN A 89 -11.01 -16.67 -11.76
N TRP A 90 -9.94 -15.91 -11.49
CA TRP A 90 -8.59 -16.46 -11.39
C TRP A 90 -8.44 -17.37 -10.18
N PHE A 91 -8.87 -16.93 -8.99
CA PHE A 91 -8.82 -17.73 -7.77
C PHE A 91 -9.72 -18.96 -7.87
N GLU A 92 -10.91 -18.83 -8.47
CA GLU A 92 -11.78 -19.99 -8.73
C GLU A 92 -11.14 -20.97 -9.72
N TRP A 93 -10.47 -20.45 -10.77
CA TRP A 93 -9.72 -21.28 -11.70
C TRP A 93 -8.56 -22.00 -11.03
N LEU A 94 -7.88 -21.36 -10.07
CA LEU A 94 -6.83 -21.98 -9.27
C LEU A 94 -7.38 -23.15 -8.45
N ASP A 95 -8.44 -22.92 -7.68
CA ASP A 95 -9.03 -23.92 -6.78
C ASP A 95 -9.64 -25.09 -7.55
N ARG A 96 -10.28 -24.82 -8.69
CA ARG A 96 -10.99 -25.82 -9.50
C ARG A 96 -10.15 -26.43 -10.61
N SER A 97 -8.91 -25.99 -10.82
CA SER A 97 -8.11 -26.51 -11.93
C SER A 97 -7.79 -27.99 -11.68
N PRO A 98 -8.26 -28.90 -12.55
CA PRO A 98 -8.04 -30.35 -12.39
C PRO A 98 -6.63 -30.78 -12.81
N ARG A 99 -5.67 -29.83 -12.92
CA ARG A 99 -4.33 -30.09 -13.47
C ARG A 99 -3.38 -30.49 -12.35
N PRO A 100 -2.69 -31.65 -12.44
CA PRO A 100 -1.85 -32.15 -11.36
C PRO A 100 -0.71 -31.21 -10.95
N GLY A 101 -0.09 -30.50 -11.90
CA GLY A 101 1.05 -29.62 -11.62
C GLY A 101 0.80 -28.12 -11.84
N GLY A 102 -0.47 -27.71 -11.84
CA GLY A 102 -0.83 -26.29 -11.73
C GLY A 102 -0.71 -25.44 -13.01
N CYS A 103 -0.20 -24.21 -12.86
CA CYS A 103 -0.12 -23.23 -13.94
C CYS A 103 1.16 -23.39 -14.76
N VAL A 104 1.00 -23.95 -15.96
CA VAL A 104 2.10 -24.19 -16.91
C VAL A 104 2.87 -22.91 -17.25
N ILE A 105 2.18 -21.78 -17.41
CA ILE A 105 2.83 -20.49 -17.74
C ILE A 105 3.75 -20.03 -16.61
N LEU A 106 3.31 -20.19 -15.35
CA LEU A 106 4.09 -19.78 -14.20
C LEU A 106 5.34 -20.65 -14.05
N ALA A 107 5.19 -21.98 -14.13
CA ALA A 107 6.31 -22.92 -14.09
C ALA A 107 7.31 -22.64 -15.22
N ALA A 108 6.82 -22.46 -16.45
CA ALA A 108 7.66 -22.17 -17.61
C ALA A 108 8.40 -20.82 -17.49
N THR A 109 7.83 -19.84 -16.77
CA THR A 109 8.49 -18.55 -16.54
C THR A 109 9.79 -18.74 -15.77
N TYR A 110 9.81 -19.59 -14.74
CA TYR A 110 11.03 -19.90 -13.97
C TYR A 110 11.97 -20.86 -14.70
N GLU A 111 11.43 -21.76 -15.53
CA GLU A 111 12.24 -22.72 -16.30
C GLU A 111 13.07 -22.03 -17.41
N PHE A 112 12.58 -20.90 -17.95
CA PHE A 112 13.14 -20.21 -19.11
C PHE A 112 13.57 -18.75 -18.88
N ASP A 113 13.54 -18.21 -17.66
CA ASP A 113 13.87 -16.81 -17.34
C ASP A 113 15.28 -16.38 -17.81
N HIS A 114 16.25 -17.29 -17.72
CA HIS A 114 17.65 -17.09 -18.11
C HIS A 114 18.05 -17.80 -19.40
N ARG A 115 17.08 -18.31 -20.19
CA ARG A 115 17.34 -19.06 -21.43
C ARG A 115 16.86 -18.27 -22.66
N PRO A 116 17.75 -17.58 -23.39
CA PRO A 116 17.36 -16.85 -24.59
C PRO A 116 16.73 -17.77 -25.64
N GLY A 117 15.64 -17.32 -26.28
CA GLY A 117 14.99 -18.05 -27.35
C GLY A 117 13.48 -17.79 -27.46
N PRO A 118 12.81 -18.38 -28.47
CA PRO A 118 11.41 -18.10 -28.80
C PRO A 118 10.43 -18.34 -27.65
N ILE A 119 10.70 -19.35 -26.81
CA ILE A 119 9.88 -19.66 -25.63
C ILE A 119 9.93 -18.53 -24.61
N ARG A 120 11.14 -18.07 -24.26
CA ARG A 120 11.34 -16.95 -23.34
C ARG A 120 10.72 -15.67 -23.90
N ASP A 121 10.87 -15.41 -25.19
CA ASP A 121 10.29 -14.22 -25.82
C ASP A 121 8.76 -14.22 -25.76
N LEU A 122 8.13 -15.38 -25.99
CA LEU A 122 6.69 -15.55 -25.82
C LEU A 122 6.27 -15.31 -24.37
N LEU A 123 6.97 -15.91 -23.40
CA LEU A 123 6.67 -15.75 -21.98
C LEU A 123 6.82 -14.29 -21.53
N LEU A 124 7.93 -13.63 -21.89
CA LEU A 124 8.18 -12.23 -21.57
C LEU A 124 7.10 -11.32 -22.15
N LYS A 125 6.72 -11.52 -23.42
CA LYS A 125 5.63 -10.79 -24.05
C LYS A 125 4.32 -10.99 -23.28
N SER A 126 4.00 -12.24 -22.94
CA SER A 126 2.76 -12.60 -22.25
C SER A 126 2.69 -12.01 -20.84
N GLN A 127 3.81 -12.03 -20.11
CA GLN A 127 3.91 -11.40 -18.77
C GLN A 127 3.71 -9.89 -18.84
N LYS A 128 4.31 -9.22 -19.85
CA LYS A 128 4.11 -7.77 -20.08
C LYS A 128 2.67 -7.44 -20.45
N GLU A 129 2.06 -8.22 -21.34
CA GLU A 129 0.67 -8.02 -21.79
C GLU A 129 -0.32 -8.23 -20.65
N LEU A 130 -0.13 -9.29 -19.86
CA LEU A 130 -0.97 -9.60 -18.70
C LEU A 130 -0.91 -8.47 -17.65
N ARG A 131 0.30 -8.06 -17.24
CA ARG A 131 0.48 -6.97 -16.27
C ARG A 131 -0.02 -5.62 -16.82
N GLY A 132 0.24 -5.33 -18.10
CA GLY A 132 -0.31 -4.14 -18.77
C GLY A 132 -1.83 -4.14 -18.83
N GLY A 133 -2.45 -5.30 -19.04
CA GLY A 133 -3.91 -5.47 -19.00
C GLY A 133 -4.49 -5.21 -17.62
N ILE A 134 -3.86 -5.69 -16.55
CA ILE A 134 -4.26 -5.43 -15.17
C ILE A 134 -4.09 -3.94 -14.84
N ALA A 135 -2.94 -3.34 -15.16
CA ALA A 135 -2.69 -1.91 -14.94
C ALA A 135 -3.72 -1.03 -15.67
N LYS A 136 -4.11 -1.41 -16.89
CA LYS A 136 -5.20 -0.76 -17.63
C LYS A 136 -6.55 -0.89 -16.91
N ALA A 137 -6.87 -2.08 -16.38
CA ALA A 137 -8.11 -2.28 -15.61
C ALA A 137 -8.12 -1.47 -14.31
N VAL A 138 -6.98 -1.34 -13.64
CA VAL A 138 -6.80 -0.45 -12.48
C VAL A 138 -7.02 1.01 -12.88
N ARG A 139 -6.42 1.48 -13.98
CA ARG A 139 -6.65 2.84 -14.49
C ARG A 139 -8.14 3.10 -14.76
N MET A 140 -8.83 2.16 -15.40
CA MET A 140 -10.28 2.27 -15.62
C MET A 140 -11.08 2.32 -14.31
N ALA A 141 -10.60 1.70 -13.24
CA ALA A 141 -11.23 1.79 -11.93
C ALA A 141 -10.99 3.15 -11.25
N ILE A 142 -9.82 3.76 -11.48
CA ILE A 142 -9.52 5.16 -11.09
C ILE A 142 -10.40 6.13 -11.87
N ASP A 143 -10.46 6.01 -13.20
CA ASP A 143 -11.25 6.90 -14.08
C ASP A 143 -12.75 6.84 -13.75
N ALA A 144 -13.24 5.66 -13.35
CA ALA A 144 -14.61 5.46 -12.88
C ALA A 144 -14.84 5.92 -11.43
N GLY A 145 -13.83 6.45 -10.74
CA GLY A 145 -13.92 6.94 -9.37
C GLY A 145 -14.02 5.86 -8.28
N HIS A 146 -13.79 4.59 -8.62
CA HIS A 146 -13.84 3.49 -7.66
C HIS A 146 -12.56 3.38 -6.81
N LEU A 147 -11.42 3.76 -7.39
CA LEU A 147 -10.11 3.83 -6.72
C LEU A 147 -9.68 5.30 -6.60
N ALA A 148 -8.79 5.56 -5.64
CA ALA A 148 -8.25 6.88 -5.38
C ALA A 148 -7.38 7.36 -6.57
N ALA A 149 -7.37 8.66 -6.83
CA ALA A 149 -6.74 9.23 -8.04
C ALA A 149 -5.21 9.07 -8.04
N GLU A 150 -4.63 9.05 -6.85
CA GLU A 150 -3.23 8.88 -6.54
C GLU A 150 -2.75 7.42 -6.60
N THR A 151 -3.66 6.45 -6.76
CA THR A 151 -3.28 5.04 -6.86
C THR A 151 -2.38 4.83 -8.07
N ASP A 152 -1.14 4.38 -7.85
CA ASP A 152 -0.26 3.95 -8.95
C ASP A 152 -0.74 2.61 -9.53
N PRO A 153 -1.17 2.56 -10.80
CA PRO A 153 -1.64 1.33 -11.41
C PRO A 153 -0.59 0.22 -11.46
N TRP A 154 0.69 0.57 -11.60
CA TRP A 154 1.75 -0.43 -11.73
C TRP A 154 2.15 -1.02 -10.37
N GLN A 155 2.17 -0.20 -9.32
CA GLN A 155 2.33 -0.68 -7.95
C GLN A 155 1.19 -1.61 -7.55
N LEU A 156 -0.07 -1.18 -7.73
CA LEU A 156 -1.22 -2.04 -7.41
C LEU A 156 -1.22 -3.32 -8.26
N THR A 157 -0.81 -3.25 -9.53
CA THR A 157 -0.64 -4.44 -10.38
C THR A 157 0.44 -5.39 -9.83
N PHE A 158 1.55 -4.87 -9.32
CA PHE A 158 2.61 -5.67 -8.71
C PHE A 158 2.11 -6.43 -7.48
N GLU A 159 1.42 -5.75 -6.58
CA GLU A 159 0.87 -6.34 -5.34
C GLU A 159 -0.22 -7.37 -5.64
N LEU A 160 -1.14 -7.04 -6.56
CA LEU A 160 -2.17 -7.96 -7.04
C LEU A 160 -1.58 -9.23 -7.65
N PHE A 161 -0.51 -9.09 -8.45
CA PHE A 161 0.17 -10.23 -9.03
C PHE A 161 0.93 -11.04 -7.96
N GLY A 162 1.50 -10.38 -6.95
CA GLY A 162 2.11 -11.03 -5.79
C GLY A 162 1.13 -11.94 -5.04
N ILE A 163 -0.12 -11.50 -4.85
CA ILE A 163 -1.18 -12.33 -4.26
C ILE A 163 -1.44 -13.58 -5.10
N VAL A 164 -1.49 -13.45 -6.43
CA VAL A 164 -1.68 -14.58 -7.36
C VAL A 164 -0.52 -15.57 -7.27
N LEU A 165 0.72 -15.08 -7.21
CA LEU A 165 1.91 -15.93 -7.07
C LEU A 165 1.89 -16.71 -5.75
N ALA A 166 1.57 -16.03 -4.64
CA ALA A 166 1.43 -16.65 -3.33
C ALA A 166 0.32 -17.72 -3.33
N ALA A 167 -0.86 -17.41 -3.90
CA ALA A 167 -1.96 -18.36 -4.00
C ALA A 167 -1.57 -19.61 -4.83
N HIS A 168 -0.85 -19.43 -5.95
CA HIS A 168 -0.34 -20.57 -6.71
C HIS A 168 0.65 -21.42 -5.91
N HIS A 169 1.55 -20.79 -5.16
CA HIS A 169 2.52 -21.49 -4.33
C HIS A 169 1.81 -22.29 -3.22
N GLU A 170 0.93 -21.65 -2.45
CA GLU A 170 0.12 -22.29 -1.40
C GLU A 170 -0.68 -23.48 -1.95
N ARG A 171 -1.35 -23.29 -3.10
CA ARG A 171 -2.18 -24.35 -3.68
C ARG A 171 -1.36 -25.56 -4.16
N HIS A 172 -0.23 -25.33 -4.83
CA HIS A 172 0.49 -26.38 -5.56
C HIS A 172 1.66 -26.97 -4.78
N MET A 173 2.36 -26.16 -4.00
CA MET A 173 3.50 -26.61 -3.19
C MET A 173 3.05 -27.09 -1.81
N LEU A 174 2.08 -26.40 -1.20
CA LEU A 174 1.64 -26.67 0.18
C LEU A 174 0.29 -27.40 0.25
N ASP A 175 -0.34 -27.66 -0.90
CA ASP A 175 -1.66 -28.30 -1.03
C ASP A 175 -2.78 -27.61 -0.23
N ASP A 176 -2.68 -26.29 -0.02
CA ASP A 176 -3.74 -25.53 0.66
C ASP A 176 -4.95 -25.36 -0.28
N LEU A 177 -6.01 -26.13 -0.03
CA LEU A 177 -7.29 -26.06 -0.74
C LEU A 177 -8.02 -24.72 -0.55
N ARG A 178 -7.57 -23.88 0.38
CA ARG A 178 -8.13 -22.55 0.66
C ARG A 178 -7.29 -21.42 0.06
N ALA A 179 -6.28 -21.72 -0.75
CA ALA A 179 -5.41 -20.72 -1.36
C ALA A 179 -6.18 -19.66 -2.16
N GLY A 180 -7.18 -20.06 -2.96
CA GLY A 180 -8.03 -19.11 -3.67
C GLY A 180 -8.89 -18.24 -2.74
N GLU A 181 -9.43 -18.80 -1.64
CA GLU A 181 -10.15 -18.04 -0.61
C GLU A 181 -9.25 -16.98 0.05
N ARG A 182 -8.02 -17.37 0.42
CA ARG A 182 -7.02 -16.44 0.99
C ARG A 182 -6.63 -15.35 -0.01
N GLY A 183 -6.42 -15.73 -1.27
CA GLY A 183 -6.15 -14.80 -2.36
C GLY A 183 -7.27 -13.78 -2.56
N ALA A 184 -8.53 -14.22 -2.54
CA ALA A 184 -9.69 -13.34 -2.63
C ALA A 184 -9.79 -12.37 -1.44
N LYS A 185 -9.51 -12.83 -0.22
CA LYS A 185 -9.46 -11.96 0.97
C LYS A 185 -8.32 -10.94 0.89
N ALA A 186 -7.14 -11.36 0.47
CA ALA A 186 -6.00 -10.48 0.28
C ALA A 186 -6.28 -9.43 -0.80
N PHE A 187 -6.94 -9.82 -1.90
CA PHE A 187 -7.41 -8.92 -2.95
C PHE A 187 -8.36 -7.86 -2.38
N GLU A 188 -9.42 -8.24 -1.66
CA GLU A 188 -10.36 -7.24 -1.11
C GLU A 188 -9.69 -6.32 -0.09
N ARG A 189 -8.78 -6.85 0.75
CA ARG A 189 -8.00 -6.04 1.68
C ARG A 189 -7.16 -5.00 0.93
N LEU A 190 -6.44 -5.42 -0.10
CA LEU A 190 -5.61 -4.52 -0.91
C LEU A 190 -6.46 -3.49 -1.67
N ILE A 191 -7.57 -3.90 -2.28
CA ILE A 191 -8.47 -2.95 -2.92
C ILE A 191 -9.00 -1.93 -1.91
N SER A 192 -9.31 -2.35 -0.68
CA SER A 192 -9.83 -1.45 0.35
C SER A 192 -8.88 -0.31 0.71
N THR A 193 -7.55 -0.54 0.66
CA THR A 193 -6.55 0.50 0.90
C THR A 193 -6.45 1.51 -0.25
N CYS A 194 -6.84 1.11 -1.47
CA CYS A 194 -6.83 1.96 -2.66
C CYS A 194 -8.19 2.57 -3.00
N ARG A 195 -9.27 2.25 -2.28
CA ARG A 195 -10.60 2.78 -2.58
C ARG A 195 -10.65 4.27 -2.31
N ARG A 196 -11.29 5.00 -3.23
CA ARG A 196 -11.66 6.39 -2.99
C ARG A 196 -12.55 6.43 -1.75
N GLN A 197 -12.08 7.06 -0.68
CA GLN A 197 -12.96 7.43 0.41
C GLN A 197 -14.02 8.37 -0.20
N PRO A 198 -15.32 8.19 0.09
CA PRO A 198 -16.28 9.25 -0.19
C PRO A 198 -15.69 10.50 0.43
N ALA A 199 -15.57 11.58 -0.35
CA ALA A 199 -15.29 12.88 0.22
C ALA A 199 -16.31 13.06 1.34
N LEU A 200 -15.84 13.19 2.57
CA LEU A 200 -16.64 13.64 3.70
C LEU A 200 -17.32 14.92 3.23
N THR A 201 -18.57 14.85 2.78
CA THR A 201 -19.47 15.98 2.97
C THR A 201 -19.59 16.08 4.47
N ALA A 202 -18.73 16.92 5.06
CA ALA A 202 -18.90 17.36 6.42
C ALA A 202 -20.32 17.93 6.51
N ASP A 203 -21.23 17.15 7.09
CA ASP A 203 -22.51 17.68 7.50
C ASP A 203 -22.21 18.66 8.65
N PRO A 204 -22.42 19.98 8.49
CA PRO A 204 -21.96 20.98 9.45
C PRO A 204 -22.69 20.94 10.80
N LYS A 205 -23.52 19.92 11.06
CA LYS A 205 -24.45 19.87 12.20
C LYS A 205 -24.55 18.52 12.93
N ALA A 206 -23.54 17.66 12.85
CA ALA A 206 -23.46 16.51 13.76
C ALA A 206 -22.44 16.80 14.87
N GLY A 207 -22.93 16.88 16.11
CA GLY A 207 -22.13 17.15 17.29
C GLY A 207 -21.05 16.09 17.55
N ASP A 208 -20.02 16.55 18.27
CA ASP A 208 -18.80 15.88 18.71
C ASP A 208 -18.98 14.38 19.05
N PRO A 209 -18.39 13.44 18.28
CA PRO A 209 -18.39 12.02 18.64
C PRO A 209 -17.35 11.78 19.74
N GLY A 210 -17.85 11.49 20.95
CA GLY A 210 -17.06 11.36 22.18
C GLY A 210 -15.84 10.45 22.08
N PHE A 211 -14.70 10.99 22.50
CA PHE A 211 -13.38 10.37 22.64
C PHE A 211 -13.29 9.52 23.91
N GLN A 212 -12.66 8.34 23.85
CA GLN A 212 -12.35 7.52 25.04
C GLN A 212 -10.84 7.57 25.35
N HIS A 213 -10.49 7.90 26.59
CA HIS A 213 -9.13 7.93 27.11
C HIS A 213 -8.74 6.57 27.71
N ASP A 214 -7.68 5.93 27.19
CA ASP A 214 -7.06 4.75 27.80
C ASP A 214 -6.06 5.17 28.91
N ARG A 215 -6.11 4.48 30.06
CA ARG A 215 -5.36 4.79 31.30
C ARG A 215 -4.33 3.73 31.71
N SER A 216 -3.97 2.79 30.86
CA SER A 216 -2.94 1.79 31.20
C SER A 216 -1.52 2.33 30.98
N LEU A 217 -0.89 2.85 32.05
CA LEU A 217 0.50 3.33 32.06
C LEU A 217 1.37 2.45 32.97
N ASN A 218 1.87 1.31 32.48
CA ASN A 218 2.96 0.58 33.13
C ASN A 218 4.13 0.42 32.15
N GLY A 219 5.29 0.99 32.49
CA GLY A 219 6.51 0.98 31.66
C GLY A 219 7.13 -0.41 31.52
N LYS A 220 7.90 -0.64 30.44
CA LYS A 220 8.59 -1.93 30.19
C LYS A 220 9.91 -2.01 30.98
N PRO A 221 10.30 -3.20 31.51
CA PRO A 221 11.60 -3.37 32.17
C PRO A 221 12.77 -3.06 31.21
N GLY A 222 13.76 -2.29 31.66
CA GLY A 222 14.97 -1.97 30.88
C GLY A 222 14.99 -0.59 30.20
N PHE A 223 13.90 0.17 30.27
CA PHE A 223 13.81 1.55 29.80
C PHE A 223 13.74 2.54 30.98
N PRO A 224 14.18 3.80 30.81
CA PRO A 224 13.99 4.81 31.85
C PRO A 224 12.50 4.99 32.16
N PRO A 225 12.13 5.26 33.43
CA PRO A 225 10.75 5.49 33.81
C PRO A 225 10.15 6.65 33.00
N LEU A 226 8.83 6.59 32.76
CA LEU A 226 8.13 7.70 32.11
C LEU A 226 8.39 9.01 32.87
N PRO A 227 8.59 10.14 32.17
CA PRO A 227 8.81 11.43 32.82
C PRO A 227 7.64 11.80 33.75
N ASP A 228 7.93 12.47 34.87
CA ASP A 228 6.92 12.90 35.87
C ASP A 228 5.78 13.76 35.28
N ARG A 229 5.96 14.34 34.10
CA ARG A 229 4.98 15.14 33.36
C ARG A 229 4.60 14.53 32.01
N TYR A 230 4.54 13.21 31.92
CA TYR A 230 4.10 12.53 30.71
C TYR A 230 2.62 12.87 30.38
N PRO A 231 2.31 13.48 29.22
CA PRO A 231 0.98 14.00 28.92
C PRO A 231 0.05 12.92 28.35
N ALA A 232 -0.23 11.89 29.15
CA ALA A 232 -1.03 10.74 28.72
C ALA A 232 -2.41 11.11 28.15
N GLU A 233 -2.97 12.24 28.58
CA GLU A 233 -4.25 12.77 28.11
C GLU A 233 -4.27 13.12 26.61
N LEU A 234 -3.09 13.29 25.99
CA LEU A 234 -2.97 13.55 24.55
C LEU A 234 -3.08 12.28 23.70
N THR A 235 -3.22 11.11 24.34
CA THR A 235 -3.46 9.85 23.64
C THR A 235 -4.87 9.85 23.07
N ALA A 236 -4.98 9.67 21.76
CA ALA A 236 -6.23 9.61 21.03
C ALA A 236 -6.19 8.46 20.02
N SER A 237 -7.28 7.69 19.94
CA SER A 237 -7.41 6.61 18.96
C SER A 237 -8.60 6.85 18.05
N ALA A 238 -8.44 6.54 16.77
CA ALA A 238 -9.50 6.61 15.77
C ALA A 238 -9.57 5.28 15.00
N SER A 239 -10.77 4.72 14.85
CA SER A 239 -10.99 3.52 14.05
C SER A 239 -10.96 3.85 12.56
N LEU A 240 -10.09 3.16 11.82
CA LEU A 240 -10.01 3.15 10.36
C LEU A 240 -10.77 1.93 9.82
N GLY A 241 -12.09 1.92 10.06
CA GLY A 241 -12.94 0.79 9.70
C GLY A 241 -12.73 -0.46 10.58
N LEU A 242 -13.34 -1.57 10.17
CA LEU A 242 -13.77 -2.66 11.07
C LEU A 242 -12.67 -3.33 11.93
N ASN A 243 -11.36 -3.23 11.62
CA ASN A 243 -10.30 -3.95 12.34
C ASN A 243 -8.96 -3.20 12.54
N HIS A 244 -8.88 -1.89 12.27
CA HIS A 244 -7.63 -1.12 12.44
C HIS A 244 -7.90 0.15 13.24
N SER A 245 -7.12 0.37 14.29
CA SER A 245 -7.10 1.64 15.02
C SER A 245 -5.81 2.37 14.71
N ILE A 246 -5.91 3.65 14.33
CA ILE A 246 -4.78 4.56 14.50
C ILE A 246 -4.80 5.05 15.93
N THR A 247 -3.64 5.02 16.57
CA THR A 247 -3.41 5.67 17.86
C THR A 247 -2.40 6.78 17.67
N ILE A 248 -2.77 8.00 18.06
CA ILE A 248 -1.83 9.09 18.28
C ILE A 248 -1.53 9.13 19.77
N ARG A 249 -0.26 9.11 20.14
CA ARG A 249 0.15 9.20 21.55
C ARG A 249 1.48 9.93 21.70
N PRO A 250 1.76 10.55 22.86
CA PRO A 250 3.09 11.07 23.14
C PRO A 250 4.14 9.97 23.10
N ILE A 251 5.31 10.29 22.54
CA ILE A 251 6.43 9.36 22.43
C ILE A 251 6.92 8.94 23.81
N ARG A 252 7.37 7.70 23.93
CA ARG A 252 7.90 7.10 25.14
C ARG A 252 9.34 6.63 24.91
N PRO A 253 10.17 6.51 25.96
CA PRO A 253 11.51 5.94 25.84
C PRO A 253 11.52 4.56 25.16
N GLU A 254 10.50 3.75 25.39
CA GLU A 254 10.31 2.41 24.82
C GLU A 254 10.07 2.39 23.31
N ASP A 255 9.73 3.54 22.70
CA ASP A 255 9.46 3.64 21.26
C ASP A 255 10.74 3.69 20.41
N ALA A 256 11.90 3.41 21.00
CA ALA A 256 13.19 3.45 20.32
C ALA A 256 13.24 2.52 19.11
N ASP A 257 12.73 1.29 19.25
CA ASP A 257 12.70 0.31 18.16
C ASP A 257 11.71 0.73 17.07
N LEU A 258 10.50 1.16 17.44
CA LEU A 258 9.48 1.68 16.51
C LEU A 258 10.01 2.89 15.73
N THR A 259 10.71 3.81 16.39
CA THR A 259 11.27 5.02 15.78
C THR A 259 12.43 4.67 14.85
N SER A 260 13.27 3.71 15.24
CA SER A 260 14.38 3.21 14.44
C SER A 260 13.87 2.56 13.15
N GLU A 261 12.90 1.65 13.26
CA GLU A 261 12.28 0.98 12.13
C GLU A 261 11.54 1.96 11.21
N PHE A 262 10.75 2.87 11.78
CA PHE A 262 10.07 3.93 11.03
C PHE A 262 11.07 4.71 10.17
N ALA A 263 12.18 5.14 10.76
CA ALA A 263 13.15 5.97 10.05
C ALA A 263 14.00 5.18 9.04
N ALA A 264 14.26 3.89 9.28
CA ALA A 264 14.93 3.00 8.33
C ALA A 264 14.09 2.79 7.05
N ASN A 265 12.75 2.80 7.19
CA ASN A 265 11.82 2.56 6.10
C ASN A 265 11.41 3.82 5.32
N LEU A 266 11.93 5.00 5.66
CA LEU A 266 11.65 6.24 4.92
C LEU A 266 12.41 6.31 3.59
N SER A 267 11.70 6.76 2.55
CA SER A 267 12.31 7.09 1.26
C SER A 267 13.41 8.14 1.38
N VAL A 268 14.29 8.19 0.38
CA VAL A 268 15.33 9.22 0.28
C VAL A 268 14.70 10.61 0.26
N GLU A 269 13.58 10.78 -0.44
CA GLU A 269 12.85 12.05 -0.55
C GLU A 269 12.25 12.48 0.79
N THR A 270 11.60 11.57 1.53
CA THR A 270 11.02 11.90 2.84
C THR A 270 12.09 12.23 3.87
N ARG A 271 13.24 11.55 3.83
CA ARG A 271 14.41 11.91 4.65
C ARG A 271 14.99 13.27 4.24
N TYR A 272 15.14 13.51 2.94
CA TYR A 272 15.63 14.78 2.41
C TYR A 272 14.75 15.96 2.85
N ASN A 273 13.43 15.80 2.74
CA ASN A 273 12.45 16.81 3.16
C ASN A 273 12.46 17.05 4.67
N ARG A 274 12.65 15.99 5.48
CA ARG A 274 12.67 16.10 6.95
C ARG A 274 13.94 16.77 7.47
N PHE A 275 15.08 16.53 6.83
CA PHE A 275 16.38 17.05 7.28
C PHE A 275 16.93 18.15 6.37
N LEU A 276 16.12 18.71 5.47
CA LEU A 276 16.48 19.74 4.51
C LEU A 276 17.80 19.42 3.78
N GLY A 277 17.99 18.16 3.38
CA GLY A 277 19.18 17.69 2.65
C GLY A 277 20.35 17.16 3.48
N GLY A 278 20.26 17.13 4.82
CA GLY A 278 21.25 16.49 5.67
C GLY A 278 20.99 14.98 5.82
N GLY A 279 21.80 14.12 5.20
CA GLY A 279 21.78 12.69 5.46
C GLY A 279 22.29 12.39 6.88
N PHE A 280 21.44 11.82 7.74
CA PHE A 280 21.81 11.45 9.12
C PHE A 280 21.83 9.94 9.31
N ALA A 281 22.86 9.44 9.99
CA ALA A 281 22.85 8.10 10.59
C ALA A 281 22.20 8.18 11.98
N LEU A 282 21.19 7.34 12.23
CA LEU A 282 20.53 7.23 13.54
C LEU A 282 21.42 6.44 14.50
N THR A 283 22.33 7.13 15.16
CA THR A 283 23.10 6.52 16.25
C THR A 283 22.19 6.24 17.46
N PRO A 284 22.55 5.30 18.35
CA PRO A 284 21.79 5.06 19.58
C PRO A 284 21.61 6.29 20.47
N GLU A 285 22.58 7.21 20.44
CA GLU A 285 22.50 8.49 21.15
C GLU A 285 21.45 9.42 20.53
N TRP A 286 21.38 9.49 19.20
CA TRP A 286 20.35 10.23 18.50
C TRP A 286 18.95 9.66 18.77
N LEU A 287 18.78 8.33 18.73
CA LEU A 287 17.49 7.70 19.06
C LEU A 287 17.03 8.06 20.48
N ARG A 288 17.93 8.04 21.47
CA ARG A 288 17.61 8.49 22.83
C ARG A 288 17.15 9.95 22.88
N ARG A 289 17.77 10.85 22.12
CA ARG A 289 17.34 12.25 22.02
C ARG A 289 15.96 12.41 21.37
N LEU A 290 15.55 11.45 20.53
CA LEU A 290 14.25 11.49 19.87
C LEU A 290 13.12 10.95 20.76
N THR A 291 13.41 9.98 21.64
CA THR A 291 12.41 9.30 22.47
C THR A 291 12.36 9.78 23.93
N CYS A 292 13.47 10.27 24.47
CA CYS A 292 13.55 10.81 25.83
C CYS A 292 13.58 12.35 25.78
N ILE A 293 12.40 12.97 25.67
CA ILE A 293 12.26 14.43 25.57
C ILE A 293 11.78 15.07 26.88
N ASP A 294 12.12 16.35 27.06
CA ASP A 294 11.56 17.17 28.14
C ASP A 294 10.22 17.79 27.72
N PHE A 295 9.12 17.19 28.18
CA PHE A 295 7.76 17.63 27.87
C PHE A 295 7.41 19.05 28.35
N SER A 296 8.26 19.71 29.14
CA SER A 296 8.08 21.11 29.52
C SER A 296 8.50 22.09 28.42
N ARG A 297 9.34 21.63 27.48
CA ARG A 297 9.91 22.45 26.40
C ARG A 297 9.58 21.90 25.01
N ASP A 298 9.53 20.59 24.89
CA ASP A 298 9.37 19.89 23.63
C ASP A 298 8.12 19.02 23.65
N MET A 299 7.60 18.69 22.48
CA MET A 299 6.51 17.74 22.33
C MET A 299 6.78 16.84 21.15
N ALA A 300 6.54 15.55 21.29
CA ALA A 300 6.57 14.61 20.19
C ALA A 300 5.40 13.64 20.31
N LEU A 301 4.58 13.60 19.25
CA LEU A 301 3.47 12.69 19.10
C LEU A 301 3.80 11.71 17.97
N ILE A 302 3.62 10.42 18.23
CA ILE A 302 3.70 9.38 17.20
C ILE A 302 2.30 8.94 16.82
N ALA A 303 2.12 8.62 15.53
CA ALA A 303 0.96 7.91 15.04
C ALA A 303 1.35 6.46 14.80
N THR A 304 0.59 5.53 15.36
CA THR A 304 0.80 4.09 15.20
C THR A 304 -0.47 3.41 14.69
N VAL A 305 -0.29 2.28 14.01
CA VAL A 305 -1.35 1.37 13.61
C VAL A 305 -1.08 0.02 14.22
N THR A 306 -2.14 -0.68 14.63
CA THR A 306 -2.02 -2.04 15.14
C THR A 306 -2.59 -3.03 14.12
N PHE A 307 -1.78 -4.00 13.73
CA PHE A 307 -2.17 -5.14 12.90
C PHE A 307 -1.96 -6.43 13.71
N GLY A 308 -3.03 -7.00 14.28
CA GLY A 308 -2.90 -8.14 15.17
C GLY A 308 -2.25 -7.73 16.50
N GLU A 309 -1.10 -8.31 16.85
CA GLU A 309 -0.30 -7.94 18.04
C GLU A 309 0.83 -6.96 17.73
N GLU A 310 1.07 -6.63 16.45
CA GLU A 310 2.17 -5.77 16.02
C GLU A 310 1.71 -4.31 15.91
N GLU A 311 2.40 -3.43 16.65
CA GLU A 311 2.28 -1.97 16.54
C GLU A 311 3.32 -1.47 15.54
N THR A 312 2.91 -0.68 14.56
CA THR A 312 3.80 -0.07 13.58
C THR A 312 3.65 1.43 13.61
N GLN A 313 4.76 2.17 13.71
CA GLN A 313 4.75 3.61 13.61
C GLN A 313 4.57 4.07 12.15
N ILE A 314 3.62 4.98 11.93
CA ILE A 314 3.24 5.48 10.60
C ILE A 314 3.46 6.99 10.44
N GLY A 315 3.78 7.69 11.53
CA GLY A 315 4.14 9.09 11.48
C GLY A 315 4.62 9.64 12.83
N VAL A 316 5.21 10.83 12.78
CA VAL A 316 5.65 11.59 13.95
C VAL A 316 5.52 13.08 13.67
N ALA A 317 4.97 13.81 14.63
CA ALA A 317 5.03 15.27 14.66
C ALA A 317 5.62 15.74 15.96
N ARG A 318 6.45 16.78 15.90
CA ARG A 318 7.08 17.36 17.07
C ARG A 318 7.16 18.86 16.99
N TYR A 319 7.20 19.52 18.14
CA TYR A 319 7.68 20.88 18.26
C TYR A 319 8.78 20.97 19.32
N ALA A 320 9.66 21.96 19.15
CA ALA A 320 10.62 22.37 20.17
C ALA A 320 10.46 23.88 20.42
N MET A 321 10.45 24.28 21.70
CA MET A 321 10.39 25.72 22.06
C MET A 321 11.69 26.43 21.66
N LEU A 322 11.54 27.59 21.01
CA LEU A 322 12.65 28.47 20.69
C LEU A 322 13.11 29.24 21.94
N GLU A 323 14.30 29.84 21.85
CA GLU A 323 14.93 30.57 22.97
C GLU A 323 14.11 31.77 23.47
N ASP A 324 13.23 32.32 22.62
CA ASP A 324 12.32 33.41 22.98
C ASP A 324 11.22 33.01 23.98
N GLY A 325 11.06 31.70 24.23
CA GLY A 325 10.06 31.14 25.15
C GLY A 325 8.59 31.36 24.72
N ALA A 326 8.37 31.97 23.56
CA ALA A 326 7.05 32.33 23.04
C ALA A 326 6.73 31.62 21.72
N SER A 327 7.75 31.14 21.02
CA SER A 327 7.64 30.50 19.72
C SER A 327 8.11 29.05 19.78
N CYS A 328 7.62 28.23 18.87
CA CYS A 328 8.11 26.86 18.68
C CYS A 328 8.34 26.54 17.21
N GLU A 329 9.36 25.73 16.94
CA GLU A 329 9.59 25.16 15.63
C GLU A 329 8.96 23.76 15.56
N PHE A 330 8.23 23.46 14.49
CA PHE A 330 7.63 22.15 14.29
C PHE A 330 8.29 21.36 13.16
N ALA A 331 8.19 20.03 13.27
CA ALA A 331 8.51 19.15 12.17
C ALA A 331 7.58 17.93 12.18
N VAL A 332 7.02 17.61 11.01
CA VAL A 332 6.14 16.44 10.79
C VAL A 332 6.72 15.52 9.73
N THR A 333 6.62 14.22 9.96
CA THR A 333 7.00 13.16 9.01
C THR A 333 5.94 12.08 9.05
N VAL A 334 5.54 11.60 7.87
CA VAL A 334 4.61 10.49 7.71
C VAL A 334 5.33 9.44 6.87
N ALA A 335 5.09 8.16 7.15
CA ALA A 335 5.64 7.08 6.33
C ALA A 335 5.08 7.19 4.91
N ASP A 336 5.90 6.90 3.89
CA ASP A 336 5.57 7.18 2.49
C ASP A 336 4.21 6.57 2.07
N GLN A 337 3.94 5.35 2.53
CA GLN A 337 2.69 4.60 2.28
C GLN A 337 1.43 5.19 2.94
N TRP A 338 1.58 6.18 3.84
CA TRP A 338 0.49 6.86 4.56
C TRP A 338 0.33 8.33 4.15
N HIS A 339 1.08 8.79 3.14
CA HIS A 339 0.86 10.09 2.53
C HIS A 339 -0.53 10.16 1.87
N GLY A 340 -1.14 11.34 1.91
CA GLY A 340 -2.50 11.55 1.41
C GLY A 340 -3.63 11.03 2.32
N CYS A 341 -3.34 10.19 3.30
CA CYS A 341 -4.35 9.63 4.22
C CYS A 341 -4.75 10.57 5.39
N GLY A 342 -4.35 11.84 5.36
CA GLY A 342 -4.66 12.82 6.41
C GLY A 342 -3.86 12.67 7.72
N ILE A 343 -2.90 11.73 7.80
CA ILE A 343 -2.11 11.47 9.02
C ILE A 343 -1.32 12.71 9.45
N GLY A 344 -0.68 13.39 8.51
CA GLY A 344 0.08 14.62 8.80
C GLY A 344 -0.81 15.74 9.34
N GLU A 345 -2.03 15.87 8.83
CA GLU A 345 -3.01 16.83 9.35
C GLU A 345 -3.47 16.46 10.75
N MET A 346 -3.79 15.18 10.97
CA MET A 346 -4.23 14.69 12.27
C MET A 346 -3.14 14.90 13.33
N LEU A 347 -1.89 14.51 13.03
CA LEU A 347 -0.73 14.74 13.88
C LEU A 347 -0.53 16.22 14.18
N MET A 348 -0.55 17.08 13.17
CA MET A 348 -0.36 18.52 13.37
C MET A 348 -1.47 19.16 14.18
N ARG A 349 -2.75 18.77 13.99
CA ARG A 349 -3.86 19.27 14.82
C ARG A 349 -3.67 18.88 16.29
N HIS A 350 -3.27 17.63 16.54
CA HIS A 350 -2.97 17.15 17.89
C HIS A 350 -1.70 17.77 18.48
N LEU A 351 -0.78 18.28 17.65
CA LEU A 351 0.41 18.98 18.07
C LEU A 351 0.16 20.48 18.37
N ILE A 352 -0.73 21.13 17.60
CA ILE A 352 -1.09 22.55 17.78
C ILE A 352 -1.87 22.77 19.08
N ALA A 353 -2.76 21.85 19.45
CA ALA A 353 -3.57 21.94 20.66
C ALA A 353 -2.73 22.10 21.96
N PRO A 354 -1.75 21.22 22.27
CA PRO A 354 -0.88 21.39 23.43
C PRO A 354 0.00 22.63 23.32
N ALA A 355 0.47 23.02 22.13
CA ALA A 355 1.23 24.26 21.95
C ALA A 355 0.41 25.51 22.38
N ARG A 356 -0.89 25.55 22.03
CA ARG A 356 -1.81 26.60 22.50
C ARG A 356 -2.04 26.54 24.00
N LYS A 357 -2.23 25.35 24.55
CA LYS A 357 -2.43 25.14 26.00
C LYS A 357 -1.21 25.57 26.82
N ALA A 358 0.00 25.38 26.27
CA ALA A 358 1.26 25.84 26.83
C ALA A 358 1.45 27.37 26.77
N GLY A 359 0.55 28.10 26.10
CA GLY A 359 0.62 29.56 26.01
C GLY A 359 1.61 30.08 24.97
N LEU A 360 2.08 29.24 24.05
CA LEU A 360 2.92 29.66 22.94
C LEU A 360 2.13 30.58 22.00
N LYS A 361 2.81 31.60 21.48
CA LYS A 361 2.24 32.62 20.59
C LYS A 361 2.36 32.23 19.13
N THR A 362 3.47 31.60 18.75
CA THR A 362 3.79 31.35 17.34
C THR A 362 4.33 29.94 17.14
N MET A 363 3.89 29.28 16.06
CA MET A 363 4.48 28.04 15.58
C MET A 363 5.08 28.28 14.19
N ILE A 364 6.35 27.95 14.00
CA ILE A 364 7.07 28.16 12.75
C ILE A 364 7.63 26.85 12.20
N GLY A 365 7.85 26.80 10.88
CA GLY A 365 8.60 25.73 10.24
C GLY A 365 9.18 26.19 8.92
N ASP A 366 10.35 25.68 8.58
CA ASP A 366 10.99 25.94 7.30
C ASP A 366 10.81 24.74 6.38
N VAL A 367 10.32 25.02 5.17
CA VAL A 367 9.85 24.00 4.23
C VAL A 367 10.50 24.26 2.87
N LEU A 368 11.03 23.22 2.23
CA LEU A 368 11.52 23.33 0.86
C LEU A 368 10.42 23.86 -0.08
N ALA A 369 10.77 24.81 -0.93
CA ALA A 369 9.84 25.42 -1.88
C ALA A 369 9.23 24.39 -2.85
N THR A 370 9.93 23.27 -3.06
CA THR A 370 9.48 22.12 -3.87
C THR A 370 8.53 21.18 -3.13
N ASN A 371 8.43 21.25 -1.80
CA ASN A 371 7.55 20.39 -1.00
C ASN A 371 6.11 20.91 -1.01
N VAL A 372 5.45 20.75 -2.16
CA VAL A 372 4.08 21.20 -2.41
C VAL A 372 3.09 20.59 -1.42
N ALA A 373 3.31 19.34 -1.00
CA ALA A 373 2.47 18.63 -0.05
C ALA A 373 2.47 19.31 1.33
N MET A 374 3.65 19.61 1.90
CA MET A 374 3.76 20.28 3.19
C MET A 374 3.26 21.72 3.13
N LEU A 375 3.51 22.44 2.04
CA LEU A 375 2.96 23.79 1.84
C LEU A 375 1.43 23.77 1.73
N GLY A 376 0.84 22.74 1.10
CA GLY A 376 -0.60 22.52 1.08
C GLY A 376 -1.17 22.25 2.47
N LEU A 377 -0.51 21.39 3.24
CA LEU A 377 -0.89 21.09 4.62
C LEU A 377 -0.82 22.32 5.52
N ALA A 378 0.27 23.10 5.43
CA ALA A 378 0.47 24.33 6.19
C ALA A 378 -0.68 25.32 5.94
N ARG A 379 -1.02 25.58 4.67
CA ARG A 379 -2.15 26.45 4.31
C ARG A 379 -3.48 25.93 4.87
N LYS A 380 -3.74 24.61 4.78
CA LYS A 380 -4.97 23.99 5.30
C LYS A 380 -5.11 24.14 6.81
N LEU A 381 -3.99 24.15 7.54
CA LEU A 381 -3.93 24.34 8.99
C LEU A 381 -3.89 25.81 9.43
N GLY A 382 -3.93 26.76 8.48
CA GLY A 382 -3.96 28.20 8.76
C GLY A 382 -2.58 28.85 8.91
N PHE A 383 -1.50 28.18 8.50
CA PHE A 383 -0.19 28.81 8.45
C PHE A 383 -0.11 29.81 7.29
N ALA A 384 0.41 31.00 7.56
CA ALA A 384 0.87 31.92 6.54
C ALA A 384 2.17 31.41 5.92
N VAL A 385 2.30 31.50 4.60
CA VAL A 385 3.52 31.11 3.87
C VAL A 385 4.22 32.37 3.37
N SER A 386 5.46 32.59 3.79
CA SER A 386 6.28 33.74 3.38
C SER A 386 7.60 33.29 2.73
N ALA A 387 8.28 34.23 2.08
CA ALA A 387 9.64 34.01 1.63
C ALA A 387 10.56 33.72 2.83
N HIS A 388 11.52 32.82 2.63
CA HIS A 388 12.53 32.52 3.65
C HIS A 388 13.70 33.51 3.54
N PRO A 389 14.29 33.98 4.66
CA PRO A 389 15.42 34.91 4.63
C PRO A 389 16.67 34.36 3.93
N GLU A 390 16.88 33.04 3.98
CA GLU A 390 18.09 32.38 3.47
C GLU A 390 18.02 32.03 1.96
N GLY A 391 16.92 32.35 1.27
CA GLY A 391 16.82 32.17 -0.18
C GLY A 391 15.49 31.60 -0.65
N ALA A 392 15.31 31.58 -1.98
CA ALA A 392 14.05 31.17 -2.62
C ALA A 392 13.77 29.66 -2.56
N GLU A 393 14.78 28.85 -2.23
CA GLU A 393 14.67 27.38 -2.11
C GLU A 393 13.90 26.94 -0.87
N LEU A 394 13.78 27.81 0.14
CA LEU A 394 13.00 27.59 1.35
C LEU A 394 11.80 28.55 1.40
N LYS A 395 10.76 28.12 2.11
CA LYS A 395 9.60 28.91 2.49
C LYS A 395 9.45 28.81 3.99
N ARG A 396 9.17 29.94 4.63
CA ARG A 396 8.79 29.96 6.04
C ARG A 396 7.29 29.83 6.16
N VAL A 397 6.83 28.92 7.01
CA VAL A 397 5.42 28.81 7.38
C VAL A 397 5.24 29.24 8.83
N THR A 398 4.21 30.04 9.11
CA THR A 398 3.99 30.62 10.44
C THR A 398 2.51 30.57 10.81
N LEU A 399 2.21 30.02 11.99
CA LEU A 399 0.87 29.97 12.57
C LEU A 399 0.84 30.82 13.84
N ASP A 400 -0.13 31.74 13.89
CA ASP A 400 -0.50 32.45 15.11
C ASP A 400 -1.34 31.51 16.01
N LEU A 401 -0.80 31.18 17.17
CA LEU A 401 -1.44 30.31 18.16
C LEU A 401 -2.38 31.09 19.09
N ALA A 402 -2.26 32.42 19.17
CA ALA A 402 -3.06 33.30 20.02
C ALA A 402 -4.41 33.69 19.37
N ALA A 403 -4.49 33.74 18.05
CA ALA A 403 -5.68 34.15 17.28
C ALA A 403 -6.94 33.26 17.44
N GLY A 404 -6.90 32.19 18.24
CA GLY A 404 -8.02 31.28 18.49
C GLY A 404 -8.92 31.63 19.69
N LYS A 405 -8.64 32.72 20.42
CA LYS A 405 -9.47 33.22 21.53
C LYS A 405 -10.20 34.49 21.11
N GLU A 406 -11.37 34.38 20.46
CA GLU A 406 -12.49 35.35 20.52
C GLU A 406 -13.48 35.13 19.37
N GLN A 407 -14.70 34.66 19.69
CA GLN A 407 -15.94 35.26 19.17
C GLN A 407 -17.02 35.14 20.25
N PRO A 408 -17.44 36.24 20.92
CA PRO A 408 -18.62 36.21 21.77
C PRO A 408 -19.87 36.11 20.89
N SER A 409 -20.68 35.10 21.18
CA SER A 409 -22.00 34.85 20.62
C SER A 409 -22.89 36.10 20.71
N ARG A 410 -23.20 36.74 19.57
CA ARG A 410 -24.37 37.62 19.46
C ARG A 410 -25.64 36.77 19.51
N ARG A 411 -26.30 36.75 20.67
CA ARG A 411 -27.73 36.46 20.78
C ARG A 411 -28.42 37.57 21.56
N GLU A 412 -29.42 38.13 20.88
CA GLU A 412 -30.71 38.62 21.39
C GLU A 412 -30.74 39.77 22.39
N THR A 413 -31.23 40.92 21.89
CA THR A 413 -32.43 41.56 22.46
C THR A 413 -33.13 42.36 21.36
N ALA A 414 -34.19 41.79 20.80
CA ALA A 414 -35.27 42.53 20.17
C ALA A 414 -36.55 42.14 20.90
N THR A 415 -36.95 42.97 21.86
CA THR A 415 -38.29 42.97 22.44
C THR A 415 -38.58 44.37 22.98
N ALA A 416 -39.75 44.86 22.56
CA ALA A 416 -40.45 46.10 22.91
C ALA A 416 -39.94 47.39 22.24
#